data_AF-A0A811TAT1-F1
#
_entry.id   AF-A0A811TAT1-F1
#
_cell.length_a   1.000
_cell.length_b   1.000
_cell.length_c   1.000
_cell.angle_alpha   90.00
_cell.angle_beta   90.00
_cell.angle_gamma   90.00
#
_symmetry.space_group_name_H-M   'P 1'
#
loop_
_entity.id
_entity.type
_entity.pdbx_description
1 polymer ?
#
loop_
_entity_poly.entity_id
_entity_poly.type
_entity_poly.pdbx_seq_one_letter_code
_entity_poly.pdbx_strand_id
1 'polypeptide(L)'
;MRVIGYEIDDDKVKKLNNSKLNQENNNLFITNDPMKIRDADFVIISVPTPVTRSQELDLGYVESASETISENLKRGSVVILESTVYPGVTEEIIKPILEESGLRCGMDFKVAYSPERINPGDDVRAAEDHKDRERNG
;
A
#
# COMPACT_ATOMS: atom_id res chain seq x y z
N MET A 1 -1.80 14.73 -8.37
CA MET A 1 -2.24 13.84 -7.27
C MET A 1 -1.14 13.83 -6.24
N ARG A 2 -1.43 14.10 -4.97
CA ARG A 2 -0.44 14.06 -3.88
C ARG A 2 -0.39 12.64 -3.31
N VAL A 3 0.81 12.15 -3.01
CA VAL A 3 1.05 10.84 -2.40
C VAL A 3 1.71 11.03 -1.04
N ILE A 4 1.23 10.30 -0.04
CA ILE A 4 1.82 10.23 1.30
C ILE A 4 2.42 8.84 1.44
N GLY A 5 3.74 8.76 1.57
CA GLY A 5 4.45 7.52 1.90
C GLY A 5 4.61 7.40 3.41
N TYR A 6 3.86 6.50 4.03
CA TYR A 6 3.99 6.20 5.46
C TYR A 6 4.95 5.02 5.66
N GLU A 7 5.95 5.19 6.53
CA GLU A 7 6.89 4.14 6.91
C GLU A 7 7.23 4.31 8.40
N ILE A 8 7.23 3.20 9.14
CA ILE A 8 7.41 3.20 10.61
C ILE A 8 8.87 3.36 11.03
N ASP A 9 9.80 2.99 10.14
CA ASP A 9 11.24 3.06 10.38
C ASP A 9 11.79 4.45 10.01
N ASP A 10 12.20 5.20 11.04
CA ASP A 10 12.77 6.54 10.93
C ASP A 10 13.97 6.60 9.97
N ASP A 11 14.83 5.59 9.97
CA ASP A 11 16.03 5.58 9.14
C ASP A 11 15.69 5.31 7.68
N LYS A 12 14.68 4.45 7.42
CA LYS A 12 14.11 4.33 6.06
C LYS A 12 13.44 5.61 5.62
N VAL A 13 12.68 6.30 6.47
CA VAL A 13 12.06 7.60 6.14
C VAL A 13 13.12 8.63 5.77
N LYS A 14 14.21 8.74 6.54
CA LYS A 14 15.34 9.63 6.20
C LYS A 14 15.98 9.24 4.87
N LYS A 15 16.21 7.95 4.64
CA LYS A 15 16.81 7.45 3.39
C LYS A 15 15.92 7.74 2.18
N LEU A 16 14.62 7.49 2.29
CA LEU A 16 13.63 7.71 1.24
C LEU A 16 13.46 9.21 0.95
N ASN A 17 13.44 10.06 1.98
CA ASN A 17 13.39 11.51 1.79
C ASN A 17 14.61 12.05 1.03
N ASN A 18 15.79 11.44 1.22
CA ASN A 18 17.01 11.77 0.50
C ASN A 18 17.17 11.02 -0.84
N SER A 19 16.21 10.17 -1.21
CA SER A 19 16.29 9.41 -2.45
C SER A 19 16.05 10.30 -3.68
N LYS A 20 16.66 9.92 -4.80
CA LYS A 20 16.43 10.59 -6.10
C LYS A 20 14.94 10.64 -6.46
N LEU A 21 14.20 9.56 -6.17
CA LEU A 21 12.75 9.48 -6.39
C LEU A 21 12.00 10.63 -5.71
N ASN A 22 12.33 10.93 -4.46
CA ASN A 22 11.66 11.99 -3.71
C ASN A 22 12.14 13.40 -4.13
N GLN A 23 13.42 13.55 -4.45
CA GLN A 23 13.97 14.83 -4.93
C GLN A 23 13.40 15.25 -6.29
N GLU A 24 13.05 14.29 -7.15
CA GLU A 24 12.50 14.54 -8.48
C GLU A 24 10.96 14.55 -8.51
N ASN A 25 10.30 14.19 -7.40
CA ASN A 25 8.83 14.11 -7.32
C ASN A 25 8.25 15.04 -6.24
N ASN A 26 7.91 16.26 -6.64
CA ASN A 26 7.30 17.27 -5.77
C ASN A 26 5.92 16.89 -5.20
N ASN A 27 5.31 15.79 -5.66
CA ASN A 27 4.00 15.33 -5.19
C ASN A 27 4.09 14.20 -4.15
N LEU A 28 5.29 13.70 -3.86
CA LEU A 28 5.53 12.66 -2.85
C LEU A 28 5.93 13.29 -1.53
N PHE A 29 5.29 12.87 -0.45
CA PHE A 29 5.60 13.29 0.92
C PHE A 29 5.81 12.06 1.79
N ILE A 30 7.02 11.86 2.31
CA ILE A 30 7.40 10.65 3.06
C ILE A 30 7.51 10.97 4.54
N THR A 31 6.85 10.19 5.39
CA THR A 31 6.69 10.47 6.82
C THR A 31 6.52 9.19 7.64
N ASN A 32 6.85 9.29 8.93
CA ASN A 32 6.52 8.33 9.98
C ASN A 32 5.36 8.83 10.87
N ASP A 33 4.75 9.98 10.57
CA ASP A 33 3.61 10.53 11.32
C ASP A 33 2.29 9.89 10.86
N PRO A 34 1.65 9.01 11.65
CA PRO A 34 0.44 8.32 11.25
C PRO A 34 -0.76 9.27 11.12
N MET A 35 -0.72 10.46 11.75
CA MET A 35 -1.81 11.44 11.63
C MET A 35 -2.01 11.91 10.19
N LYS A 36 -0.98 11.79 9.33
CA LYS A 36 -1.06 12.14 7.91
C LYS A 36 -1.96 11.20 7.10
N ILE A 37 -2.29 10.02 7.63
CA ILE A 37 -3.27 9.12 7.01
C ILE A 37 -4.65 9.78 6.94
N ARG A 38 -5.01 10.65 7.90
CA ARG A 38 -6.28 11.39 7.90
C ARG A 38 -6.46 12.30 6.69
N ASP A 39 -5.37 12.70 6.03
CA ASP A 39 -5.45 13.55 4.85
C ASP A 39 -5.83 12.75 3.59
N ALA A 40 -5.65 11.42 3.59
CA ALA A 40 -5.76 10.57 2.41
C ALA A 40 -7.20 10.11 2.10
N ASP A 41 -7.62 10.26 0.85
CA ASP A 41 -8.91 9.71 0.34
C ASP A 41 -8.82 8.20 0.07
N PHE A 42 -7.66 7.74 -0.37
CA PHE A 42 -7.35 6.34 -0.63
C PHE A 42 -6.12 5.95 0.19
N VAL A 43 -6.19 4.80 0.86
CA VAL A 43 -5.10 4.26 1.68
C VAL A 43 -4.77 2.87 1.17
N ILE A 44 -3.50 2.64 0.79
CA ILE A 44 -3.05 1.35 0.24
C ILE A 44 -2.17 0.66 1.27
N ILE A 45 -2.51 -0.58 1.62
CA ILE A 45 -1.73 -1.45 2.50
C ILE A 45 -0.82 -2.31 1.63
N SER A 46 0.46 -1.97 1.61
CA SER A 46 1.53 -2.67 0.87
C SER A 46 2.69 -3.02 1.82
N VAL A 47 2.36 -3.70 2.92
CA VAL A 47 3.31 -4.14 3.95
C VAL A 47 3.76 -5.59 3.71
N PRO A 48 4.90 -6.03 4.27
CA PRO A 48 5.36 -7.41 4.13
C PRO A 48 4.34 -8.42 4.69
N THR A 49 4.20 -9.57 4.02
CA THR A 49 3.46 -10.74 4.53
C THR A 49 4.39 -11.96 4.55
N PRO A 50 5.36 -12.01 5.50
CA PRO A 50 6.33 -13.09 5.53
C PRO A 50 5.66 -14.43 5.83
N VAL A 51 6.26 -15.51 5.35
CA VAL A 51 5.79 -16.87 5.64
C VAL A 51 6.44 -17.37 6.93
N THR A 52 5.65 -17.89 7.85
CA THR A 52 6.11 -18.49 9.10
C THR A 52 6.83 -19.82 8.86
N ARG A 53 7.48 -20.36 9.90
CA ARG A 53 8.10 -21.70 9.84
C ARG A 53 7.09 -22.81 9.54
N SER A 54 5.81 -22.58 9.84
CA SER A 54 4.70 -23.52 9.58
C SER A 54 4.11 -23.38 8.18
N GLN A 55 4.72 -22.57 7.29
CA GLN A 55 4.24 -22.27 5.94
C GLN A 55 2.91 -21.49 5.88
N GLU A 56 2.59 -20.77 6.95
CA GLU A 56 1.42 -19.88 7.02
C GLU A 56 1.86 -18.42 6.79
N LEU A 57 0.98 -17.58 6.25
CA LEU A 57 1.27 -16.13 6.16
C LEU A 57 1.17 -15.51 7.55
N ASP A 58 2.21 -14.79 7.96
CA ASP A 58 2.18 -13.91 9.11
C ASP A 58 1.48 -12.60 8.74
N LEU A 59 0.30 -12.38 9.30
CA LEU A 59 -0.52 -11.19 9.05
C LEU A 59 -0.19 -10.03 10.01
N GLY A 60 0.75 -10.18 10.95
CA GLY A 60 1.00 -9.17 11.98
C GLY A 60 1.31 -7.77 11.42
N TYR A 61 1.99 -7.68 10.27
CA TYR A 61 2.22 -6.40 9.60
C TYR A 61 0.92 -5.79 9.01
N VAL A 62 0.04 -6.63 8.44
CA VAL A 62 -1.25 -6.20 7.87
C VAL A 62 -2.20 -5.76 8.99
N GLU A 63 -2.23 -6.50 10.09
CA GLU A 63 -3.00 -6.16 11.30
C GLU A 63 -2.52 -4.83 11.88
N SER A 64 -1.21 -4.69 12.14
CA SER A 64 -0.63 -3.46 12.69
C SER A 64 -0.83 -2.24 11.79
N ALA A 65 -0.72 -2.41 10.46
CA ALA A 65 -1.04 -1.35 9.52
C ALA A 65 -2.53 -0.97 9.57
N SER A 66 -3.42 -1.97 9.69
CA SER A 66 -4.87 -1.75 9.79
C SER A 66 -5.25 -1.01 11.07
N GLU A 67 -4.62 -1.33 12.21
CA GLU A 67 -4.79 -0.64 13.49
C GLU A 67 -4.40 0.84 13.36
N THR A 68 -3.21 1.10 12.81
CA THR A 68 -2.69 2.46 12.58
C THR A 68 -3.65 3.28 11.70
N ILE A 69 -4.20 2.65 10.66
CA ILE A 69 -5.19 3.26 9.77
C ILE A 69 -6.50 3.50 10.54
N SER A 70 -6.98 2.56 11.34
CA SER A 70 -8.23 2.68 12.11
C SER A 70 -8.24 3.93 13.00
N GLU A 71 -7.15 4.18 13.74
CA GLU A 71 -7.00 5.35 14.60
C GLU A 71 -7.03 6.70 13.84
N ASN A 72 -6.69 6.66 12.55
CA ASN A 72 -6.52 7.81 11.67
C ASN A 72 -7.48 7.79 10.47
N LEU A 73 -8.51 6.95 10.50
CA LEU A 73 -9.45 6.79 9.40
C LEU A 73 -10.40 7.99 9.33
N LYS A 74 -10.71 8.45 8.12
CA LYS A 74 -11.75 9.47 7.89
C LYS A 74 -12.95 8.88 7.15
N ARG A 75 -14.12 9.52 7.35
CA ARG A 75 -15.31 9.23 6.55
C ARG A 75 -15.03 9.56 5.07
N GLY A 76 -15.50 8.70 4.19
CA GLY A 76 -15.28 8.75 2.74
C GLY A 76 -14.03 8.01 2.26
N SER A 77 -13.14 7.56 3.16
CA SER A 77 -11.92 6.87 2.76
C SER A 77 -12.17 5.50 2.13
N VAL A 78 -11.27 5.10 1.24
CA VAL A 78 -11.20 3.75 0.70
C VAL A 78 -9.86 3.12 1.11
N VAL A 79 -9.91 2.01 1.83
CA VAL A 79 -8.73 1.23 2.20
C VAL A 79 -8.56 0.07 1.23
N ILE A 80 -7.38 -0.09 0.66
CA ILE A 80 -7.09 -1.06 -0.40
C ILE A 80 -5.96 -1.96 0.10
N LEU A 81 -6.22 -3.26 0.17
CA LEU A 81 -5.18 -4.24 0.44
C LEU A 81 -4.49 -4.63 -0.87
N GLU A 82 -3.16 -4.47 -0.93
CA GLU A 82 -2.32 -4.86 -2.07
C GLU A 82 -1.37 -5.99 -1.72
N SER A 83 -0.92 -6.08 -0.46
CA SER A 83 -0.09 -7.19 0.03
C SER A 83 -0.68 -8.56 -0.34
N THR A 84 0.19 -9.49 -0.72
CA THR A 84 -0.23 -10.87 -1.03
C THR A 84 -0.76 -11.54 0.23
N VAL A 85 -2.04 -11.92 0.19
CA VAL A 85 -2.75 -12.61 1.28
C VAL A 85 -3.64 -13.71 0.72
N TYR A 86 -4.15 -14.58 1.61
CA TYR A 86 -5.21 -15.52 1.26
C TYR A 86 -6.59 -14.83 1.20
N PRO A 87 -7.57 -15.39 0.48
CA PRO A 87 -8.93 -14.86 0.45
C PRO A 87 -9.55 -14.75 1.86
N GLY A 88 -10.35 -13.71 2.10
CA GLY A 88 -11.03 -13.48 3.37
C GLY A 88 -10.34 -12.49 4.30
N VAL A 89 -9.04 -12.21 4.15
CA VAL A 89 -8.32 -11.26 5.03
C VAL A 89 -8.95 -9.86 5.04
N THR A 90 -9.46 -9.39 3.91
CA THR A 90 -10.14 -8.09 3.82
C THR A 90 -11.39 -8.04 4.69
N GLU A 91 -12.24 -9.07 4.61
CA GLU A 91 -13.55 -9.13 5.28
C GLU A 91 -13.48 -9.59 6.74
N GLU A 92 -12.57 -10.51 7.03
CA GLU A 92 -12.48 -11.22 8.32
C GLU A 92 -11.46 -10.59 9.28
N ILE A 93 -10.47 -9.85 8.77
CA ILE A 93 -9.38 -9.26 9.58
C ILE A 93 -9.37 -7.74 9.47
N ILE A 94 -9.16 -7.21 8.25
CA ILE A 94 -8.97 -5.76 8.04
C ILE A 94 -10.24 -4.99 8.38
N LYS A 95 -11.40 -5.42 7.85
CA LYS A 95 -12.66 -4.73 8.09
C LYS A 95 -12.97 -4.61 9.60
N PRO A 96 -12.97 -5.69 10.41
CA PRO A 96 -13.19 -5.56 11.86
C PRO A 96 -12.27 -4.56 12.55
N ILE A 97 -10.96 -4.60 12.26
CA ILE A 97 -9.98 -3.67 12.84
C ILE A 97 -10.31 -2.21 12.47
N LEU A 98 -10.65 -1.95 11.21
CA LEU A 98 -11.01 -0.61 10.75
C LEU A 98 -12.33 -0.10 11.36
N GLU A 99 -13.27 -0.99 11.70
CA GLU A 99 -14.52 -0.62 12.36
C GLU A 99 -14.33 -0.25 13.85
N GLU A 100 -13.19 -0.55 14.46
CA GLU A 100 -12.82 -0.06 15.81
C GLU A 100 -12.69 1.47 15.87
N SER A 101 -12.49 2.13 14.73
CA SER A 101 -12.57 3.59 14.59
C SER A 101 -13.95 4.19 14.94
N GLY A 102 -14.98 3.34 15.07
CA GLY A 102 -16.38 3.73 15.24
C GLY A 102 -17.08 4.08 13.92
N LEU A 103 -16.38 3.97 12.78
CA LEU A 103 -16.95 4.08 11.45
C LEU A 103 -17.45 2.72 10.95
N ARG A 104 -18.44 2.72 10.04
CA ARG A 104 -19.00 1.49 9.46
C ARG A 104 -18.54 1.27 8.02
N CYS A 105 -18.02 0.08 7.72
CA CYS A 105 -17.62 -0.28 6.36
C CYS A 105 -18.86 -0.37 5.45
N GLY A 106 -18.73 0.11 4.21
CA GLY A 106 -19.81 0.22 3.22
C GLY A 106 -20.69 1.46 3.37
N MET A 107 -20.69 2.11 4.54
CA MET A 107 -21.43 3.36 4.78
C MET A 107 -20.48 4.55 4.90
N ASP A 108 -19.51 4.46 5.80
CA ASP A 108 -18.62 5.56 6.18
C ASP A 108 -17.25 5.46 5.53
N PHE A 109 -16.78 4.25 5.23
CA PHE A 109 -15.57 3.99 4.46
C PHE A 109 -15.77 2.72 3.64
N LYS A 110 -14.86 2.42 2.72
CA LYS A 110 -14.90 1.19 1.91
C LYS A 110 -13.58 0.44 2.05
N VAL A 111 -13.64 -0.88 1.85
CA VAL A 111 -12.44 -1.71 1.73
C VAL A 111 -12.46 -2.41 0.37
N ALA A 112 -11.29 -2.55 -0.24
CA ALA A 112 -11.09 -3.28 -1.48
C ALA A 112 -9.82 -4.13 -1.41
N TYR A 113 -9.73 -5.14 -2.28
CA TYR A 113 -8.54 -5.93 -2.49
C TYR A 113 -8.05 -5.76 -3.92
N SER A 114 -6.78 -5.41 -4.10
CA SER A 114 -6.13 -5.22 -5.39
C SER A 114 -4.78 -5.94 -5.38
N PRO A 115 -4.76 -7.26 -5.60
CA PRO A 115 -3.50 -8.01 -5.61
C PRO A 115 -2.59 -7.51 -6.73
N GLU A 116 -1.30 -7.37 -6.42
CA GLU A 116 -0.28 -7.19 -7.45
C GLU A 116 -0.33 -8.38 -8.43
N ARG A 117 -0.44 -8.07 -9.74
CA ARG A 117 -0.40 -9.08 -10.80
C ARG A 117 0.84 -8.86 -11.65
N ILE A 118 1.93 -9.54 -11.31
CA ILE A 118 3.07 -9.66 -12.24
C ILE A 118 2.68 -10.74 -13.26
N ASN A 119 2.42 -10.33 -14.51
CA ASN A 119 2.32 -11.27 -15.62
C ASN A 119 3.74 -11.78 -15.94
N PRO A 120 4.00 -13.09 -15.99
CA PRO A 120 5.31 -13.66 -16.32
C PRO A 120 5.71 -13.52 -17.82
N GLY A 121 5.44 -12.35 -18.41
CA GLY A 121 5.77 -11.99 -19.79
C GLY A 121 5.95 -10.48 -20.05
N ASP A 122 5.75 -9.62 -19.04
CA ASP A 122 5.83 -8.16 -19.24
C ASP A 122 7.27 -7.62 -19.26
N ASP A 123 8.25 -8.35 -18.70
CA ASP A 123 9.68 -7.99 -18.80
C ASP A 123 10.24 -8.11 -20.23
N VAL A 124 9.58 -8.88 -21.11
CA VAL A 124 10.08 -9.13 -22.47
C VAL A 124 9.76 -7.96 -23.41
N ARG A 125 8.69 -7.19 -23.14
CA ARG A 125 8.26 -6.11 -24.06
C ARG A 125 9.00 -4.79 -23.87
N ALA A 126 9.59 -4.53 -22.70
CA ALA A 126 10.38 -3.32 -22.48
C ALA A 126 11.74 -3.34 -23.22
N ALA A 127 12.25 -4.53 -23.57
CA ALA A 127 13.55 -4.69 -24.24
C ALA A 127 13.46 -4.74 -25.79
N GLU A 128 12.29 -5.01 -26.36
CA GLU A 128 12.13 -5.18 -27.82
C GLU A 128 11.73 -3.87 -28.53
N ASP A 129 11.00 -2.96 -27.86
CA ASP A 129 10.60 -1.67 -28.45
C ASP A 129 11.78 -0.70 -28.75
N HIS A 130 12.96 -0.97 -28.18
CA HIS A 130 14.17 -0.21 -28.49
C HIS A 130 14.96 -0.72 -29.71
N LYS A 131 14.67 -1.92 -30.24
CA LYS A 131 15.36 -2.44 -31.44
C LYS A 131 14.60 -2.22 -32.75
N ASP A 132 13.30 -2.01 -32.70
CA ASP A 132 12.48 -1.85 -33.91
C ASP A 132 12.42 -0.41 -34.45
N ARG A 133 12.90 0.58 -33.71
CA ARG A 133 13.00 1.98 -34.19
C ARG A 133 14.28 2.30 -34.96
N GLU A 134 15.27 1.41 -35.01
CA GLU A 134 16.53 1.63 -35.74
C GLU A 134 16.62 0.86 -37.08
N ARG A 135 15.58 0.10 -37.47
CA ARG A 135 15.58 -0.66 -38.75
C ARG A 135 14.70 -0.10 -39.87
N ASN A 136 13.95 0.97 -39.62
CA ASN A 136 13.13 1.65 -40.64
C ASN A 136 13.42 3.17 -40.73
N GLY A 137 14.66 3.58 -40.43
CA GLY A 137 15.17 4.94 -40.68
C GLY A 137 15.95 5.02 -41.98
#